data_AF-A0A6S4TPY5-F1
#
_entry.id   AF-A0A6S4TPY5-F1
#
_cell.length_a   1.000
_cell.length_b   1.000
_cell.length_c   1.000
_cell.angle_alpha   90.00
_cell.angle_beta   90.00
_cell.angle_gamma   90.00
#
_symmetry.space_group_name_H-M   'P 1'
#
loop_
_entity.id
_entity.type
_entity.pdbx_description
1 polymer ?
#
loop_
_entity_poly.entity_id
_entity_poly.type
_entity_poly.pdbx_seq_one_letter_code
_entity_poly.pdbx_strand_id
1 'polypeptide(L)'
;MSSGASIPYHLRHNKAVERALLIDALKKIAHYSDVSEYCYIGFGGPFLEDFKQLHQELKITDMISIEQNENVKRRQEFNRPLSCITIPDRSYSSTEFIDQHDFTKKSIVWLDFVRFNDIESQLHDLHTLVSKLADGDIFKVTMNANSSNLGNPDSKDIDLNSFRLDKAKEIITEDYFPEDISVDDMTHRRFPSVLLKSIKRAAYKGLSASHELRVVPLSAFVYEDGQKMISATAIILNVNEAENFFESTKFRNWQYYAEDWNALRNISLPSLSVRERLEIERMLPGADCQQITNTLGYYIGGEKVEADLHMNNFIDYYRSFPWFGKMVI
;
A
#
# COMPACT_ATOMS: atom_id res chain seq x y z
N MET A 1 -20.67 -7.17 -1.44
CA MET A 1 -20.37 -8.62 -1.36
C MET A 1 -19.12 -8.86 -2.20
N SER A 2 -17.92 -9.18 -1.71
CA SER A 2 -17.38 -9.37 -0.35
C SER A 2 -16.58 -8.13 0.09
N SER A 3 -16.44 -7.89 1.39
CA SER A 3 -15.40 -6.97 1.88
C SER A 3 -14.06 -7.68 1.70
N GLY A 4 -13.02 -6.99 1.20
CA GLY A 4 -11.66 -7.54 1.14
C GLY A 4 -11.21 -8.10 2.50
N ALA A 5 -11.77 -7.58 3.60
CA ALA A 5 -11.64 -8.08 4.96
C ALA A 5 -12.01 -9.56 5.19
N SER A 6 -12.81 -10.18 4.30
CA SER A 6 -13.29 -11.57 4.45
C SER A 6 -12.33 -12.64 3.93
N ILE A 7 -11.37 -12.29 3.07
CA ILE A 7 -10.35 -13.24 2.61
C ILE A 7 -9.28 -13.36 3.70
N PRO A 8 -8.99 -14.57 4.21
CA PRO A 8 -7.91 -14.80 5.15
C PRO A 8 -6.61 -14.16 4.68
N TYR A 9 -5.89 -13.53 5.61
CA TYR A 9 -4.71 -12.71 5.29
C TYR A 9 -3.63 -13.46 4.51
N HIS A 10 -3.43 -14.75 4.80
CA HIS A 10 -2.49 -15.63 4.10
C HIS A 10 -2.93 -16.01 2.68
N LEU A 11 -4.16 -15.73 2.26
CA LEU A 11 -4.60 -15.96 0.87
C LEU A 11 -4.47 -14.70 0.00
N ARG A 12 -4.06 -13.57 0.57
CA ARG A 12 -3.87 -12.29 -0.14
C ARG A 12 -2.45 -12.18 -0.69
N HIS A 13 -2.23 -12.87 -1.79
CA HIS A 13 -0.92 -12.98 -2.42
C HIS A 13 -0.39 -11.62 -2.89
N ASN A 14 -1.27 -10.78 -3.46
CA ASN A 14 -0.84 -9.48 -3.97
C ASN A 14 -0.47 -8.52 -2.82
N LYS A 15 -1.29 -8.44 -1.75
CA LYS A 15 -0.96 -7.68 -0.53
C LYS A 15 0.32 -8.18 0.14
N ALA A 16 0.61 -9.48 0.08
CA ALA A 16 1.84 -10.01 0.63
C ALA A 16 3.09 -9.58 -0.16
N VAL A 17 3.02 -9.58 -1.49
CA VAL A 17 4.08 -9.00 -2.33
C VAL A 17 4.23 -7.51 -2.02
N GLU A 18 3.14 -6.76 -1.95
CA GLU A 18 3.16 -5.32 -1.67
C GLU A 18 3.86 -4.99 -0.33
N ARG A 19 3.62 -5.80 0.71
CA ARG A 19 4.34 -5.68 1.99
C ARG A 19 5.82 -6.03 1.88
N ALA A 20 6.17 -7.08 1.13
CA ALA A 20 7.57 -7.43 0.90
C ALA A 20 8.31 -6.30 0.16
N LEU A 21 7.63 -5.59 -0.75
CA LEU A 21 8.18 -4.41 -1.43
C LEU A 21 8.38 -3.23 -0.48
N LEU A 22 7.48 -3.00 0.49
CA LEU A 22 7.72 -2.02 1.55
C LEU A 22 8.97 -2.38 2.36
N ILE A 23 9.13 -3.65 2.75
CA ILE A 23 10.31 -4.11 3.49
C ILE A 23 11.60 -3.91 2.67
N ASP A 24 11.57 -4.20 1.38
CA ASP A 24 12.71 -3.98 0.48
C ASP A 24 13.07 -2.48 0.38
N ALA A 25 12.06 -1.61 0.25
CA ALA A 25 12.26 -0.16 0.31
C ALA A 25 12.91 0.27 1.64
N LEU A 26 12.39 -0.20 2.77
CA LEU A 26 12.91 0.14 4.10
C LEU A 26 14.34 -0.36 4.31
N LYS A 27 14.69 -1.55 3.81
CA LYS A 27 16.07 -2.06 3.83
C LYS A 27 17.03 -1.16 3.05
N LYS A 28 16.57 -0.53 1.96
CA LYS A 28 17.38 0.47 1.24
C LYS A 28 17.52 1.76 2.03
N ILE A 29 16.43 2.23 2.64
CA ILE A 29 16.41 3.44 3.46
C ILE A 29 17.30 3.29 4.71
N ALA A 30 17.50 2.06 5.19
CA ALA A 30 18.43 1.76 6.28
C ALA A 30 19.88 2.22 6.03
N HIS A 31 20.27 2.47 4.77
CA HIS A 31 21.56 3.05 4.41
C HIS A 31 21.65 4.57 4.61
N TYR A 32 20.53 5.25 4.79
CA TYR A 32 20.44 6.68 5.09
C TYR A 32 20.16 6.94 6.58
N SER A 33 19.26 6.16 7.18
CA SER A 33 18.90 6.27 8.60
C SER A 33 18.61 4.88 9.16
N ASP A 34 19.08 4.58 10.37
CA ASP A 34 18.88 3.25 10.97
C ASP A 34 17.39 2.99 11.21
N VAL A 35 16.78 2.16 10.36
CA VAL A 35 15.36 1.85 10.40
C VAL A 35 14.98 1.07 11.67
N SER A 36 15.91 0.36 12.30
CA SER A 36 15.62 -0.38 13.55
C SER A 36 15.31 0.55 14.73
N GLU A 37 15.78 1.80 14.66
CA GLU A 37 15.52 2.87 15.63
C GLU A 37 14.23 3.65 15.36
N TYR A 38 13.45 3.31 14.34
CA TYR A 38 12.18 3.98 14.05
C TYR A 38 11.05 3.49 14.97
N CYS A 39 10.01 4.30 15.14
CA CYS A 39 8.71 3.86 15.66
C CYS A 39 7.80 3.44 14.49
N TYR A 40 7.35 2.19 14.44
CA TYR A 40 6.35 1.75 13.47
C TYR A 40 4.94 1.94 14.03
N ILE A 41 4.09 2.65 13.28
CA ILE A 41 2.71 2.94 13.68
C ILE A 41 1.79 2.46 12.56
N GLY A 42 0.77 1.66 12.87
CA GLY A 42 -0.18 1.23 11.84
C GLY A 42 -1.34 0.40 12.35
N PHE A 43 -2.16 -0.08 11.43
CA PHE A 43 -3.28 -0.97 11.74
C PHE A 43 -2.82 -2.43 11.80
N GLY A 44 -3.14 -3.11 12.90
CA GLY A 44 -2.71 -4.49 13.14
C GLY A 44 -3.61 -5.59 12.58
N GLY A 45 -4.89 -5.27 12.32
CA GLY A 45 -5.93 -6.29 12.19
C GLY A 45 -5.95 -7.23 13.42
N PRO A 46 -6.65 -8.37 13.39
CA PRO A 46 -6.75 -9.23 14.57
C PRO A 46 -5.46 -10.01 14.91
N PHE A 47 -4.45 -10.03 14.04
CA PHE A 47 -3.29 -10.93 14.13
C PHE A 47 -1.93 -10.23 14.08
N LEU A 48 -1.86 -8.92 13.82
CA LEU A 48 -0.61 -8.13 13.83
C LEU A 48 0.46 -8.67 12.86
N GLU A 49 0.05 -9.20 11.71
CA GLU A 49 0.96 -9.85 10.75
C GLU A 49 1.96 -8.89 10.11
N ASP A 50 1.55 -7.65 9.84
CA ASP A 50 2.45 -6.60 9.34
C ASP A 50 3.54 -6.28 10.37
N PHE A 51 3.17 -6.22 11.66
CA PHE A 51 4.10 -5.97 12.77
C PHE A 51 5.13 -7.09 12.91
N LYS A 52 4.67 -8.35 12.86
CA LYS A 52 5.54 -9.52 12.92
C LYS A 52 6.60 -9.51 11.82
N GLN A 53 6.19 -9.22 10.57
CA GLN A 53 7.09 -9.20 9.43
C GLN A 53 8.08 -8.02 9.48
N LEU A 54 7.62 -6.83 9.83
CA LEU A 54 8.50 -5.66 9.96
C LEU A 54 9.54 -5.85 11.07
N HIS A 55 9.14 -6.36 12.23
CA HIS A 55 10.09 -6.67 13.30
C HIS A 55 11.11 -7.73 12.87
N GLN A 56 10.65 -8.83 12.26
CA GLN A 56 11.53 -9.91 11.82
C GLN A 56 12.57 -9.45 10.80
N GLU A 57 12.18 -8.60 9.85
CA GLU A 57 13.04 -8.23 8.72
C GLU A 57 13.87 -6.95 8.98
N LEU A 58 13.41 -6.06 9.86
CA LEU A 58 14.01 -4.74 10.10
C LEU A 58 14.43 -4.50 11.56
N LYS A 59 14.10 -5.42 12.48
CA LYS A 59 14.41 -5.34 13.91
C LYS A 59 13.83 -4.13 14.64
N ILE A 60 12.74 -3.54 14.11
CA ILE A 60 12.02 -2.45 14.77
C ILE A 60 11.43 -2.97 16.09
N THR A 61 11.78 -2.35 17.21
CA THR A 61 11.29 -2.72 18.55
C THR A 61 10.35 -1.69 19.16
N ASP A 62 10.10 -0.57 18.49
CA ASP A 62 9.14 0.43 18.91
C ASP A 62 7.97 0.38 17.94
N MET A 63 6.84 -0.20 18.37
CA MET A 63 5.71 -0.43 17.49
C MET A 63 4.39 -0.12 18.19
N ILE A 64 3.49 0.60 17.52
CA ILE A 64 2.18 1.00 18.03
C ILE A 64 1.09 0.52 17.07
N SER A 65 0.18 -0.32 17.57
CA SER A 65 -1.01 -0.77 16.82
C SER A 65 -2.20 0.11 17.16
N ILE A 66 -2.73 0.80 16.15
CA ILE A 66 -3.97 1.60 16.26
C ILE A 66 -5.14 0.71 15.85
N GLU A 67 -6.21 0.71 16.66
CA GLU A 67 -7.44 -0.03 16.37
C GLU A 67 -8.65 0.71 16.95
N GLN A 68 -9.69 0.89 16.14
CA GLN A 68 -10.92 1.57 16.54
C GLN A 68 -11.98 0.57 17.04
N ASN A 69 -11.93 -0.67 16.55
CA ASN A 69 -12.87 -1.71 16.93
C ASN A 69 -12.40 -2.46 18.18
N GLU A 70 -13.08 -2.22 19.30
CA GLU A 70 -12.82 -2.85 20.60
C GLU A 70 -12.71 -4.39 20.53
N ASN A 71 -13.52 -5.06 19.71
CA ASN A 71 -13.45 -6.51 19.60
C ASN A 71 -12.20 -6.97 18.82
N VAL A 72 -11.80 -6.25 17.78
CA VAL A 72 -10.54 -6.52 17.07
C VAL A 72 -9.34 -6.24 17.98
N LYS A 73 -9.39 -5.16 18.76
CA LYS A 73 -8.36 -4.83 19.76
C LYS A 73 -8.16 -5.96 20.78
N ARG A 74 -9.25 -6.49 21.36
CA ARG A 74 -9.17 -7.67 22.26
C ARG A 74 -8.53 -8.88 21.58
N ARG A 75 -8.78 -9.07 20.28
CA ARG A 75 -8.12 -10.12 19.50
C ARG A 75 -6.63 -9.81 19.27
N GLN A 76 -6.25 -8.56 19.06
CA GLN A 76 -4.84 -8.14 18.99
C GLN A 76 -4.12 -8.43 20.31
N GLU A 77 -4.73 -8.09 21.45
CA GLU A 77 -4.16 -8.33 22.78
C GLU A 77 -3.91 -9.83 23.01
N PHE A 78 -4.88 -10.68 22.65
CA PHE A 78 -4.75 -12.13 22.74
C PHE A 78 -3.70 -12.70 21.77
N ASN A 79 -3.68 -12.24 20.51
CA ASN A 79 -2.78 -12.76 19.48
C ASN A 79 -1.43 -12.02 19.43
N ARG A 80 -1.12 -11.15 20.39
CA ARG A 80 0.05 -10.27 20.34
C ARG A 80 1.33 -11.08 20.14
N PRO A 81 1.96 -11.03 18.94
CA PRO A 81 3.03 -11.96 18.61
C PRO A 81 4.37 -11.56 19.24
N LEU A 82 4.52 -10.29 19.62
CA LEU A 82 5.77 -9.70 20.09
C LEU A 82 5.50 -8.78 21.28
N SER A 83 6.35 -8.85 22.30
CA SER A 83 6.22 -8.03 23.51
C SER A 83 6.48 -6.55 23.27
N CYS A 84 7.13 -6.19 22.15
CA CYS A 84 7.47 -4.83 21.77
C CYS A 84 6.34 -4.07 21.08
N ILE A 85 5.20 -4.73 20.81
CA ILE A 85 4.02 -4.10 20.22
C ILE A 85 3.18 -3.49 21.34
N THR A 86 3.06 -2.17 21.30
CA THR A 86 2.15 -1.40 22.13
C THR A 86 0.77 -1.39 21.50
N ILE A 87 -0.22 -1.87 22.25
CA ILE A 87 -1.64 -1.74 21.94
C ILE A 87 -2.18 -0.75 22.99
N PRO A 88 -2.57 0.47 22.61
CA PRO A 88 -3.03 1.47 23.57
C PRO A 88 -4.25 0.99 24.38
N ASP A 89 -4.40 1.48 25.62
CA ASP A 89 -5.46 0.98 26.52
C ASP A 89 -6.89 1.25 26.02
N ARG A 90 -7.10 2.34 25.28
CA ARG A 90 -8.36 2.65 24.61
C ARG A 90 -8.25 2.40 23.11
N SER A 91 -9.37 2.06 22.47
CA SER A 91 -9.45 2.11 21.01
C SER A 91 -9.36 3.55 20.52
N TYR A 92 -8.70 3.73 19.39
CA TYR A 92 -8.49 5.01 18.73
C TYR A 92 -8.92 4.90 17.27
N SER A 93 -9.66 5.90 16.78
CA SER A 93 -9.63 6.18 15.34
C SER A 93 -8.25 6.70 14.93
N SER A 94 -7.93 6.60 13.63
CA SER A 94 -6.71 7.18 13.09
C SER A 94 -6.64 8.69 13.32
N THR A 95 -7.75 9.41 13.10
CA THR A 95 -7.87 10.84 13.37
C THR A 95 -7.48 11.19 14.81
N GLU A 96 -8.12 10.55 15.80
CA GLU A 96 -7.84 10.83 17.22
C GLU A 96 -6.39 10.53 17.60
N PHE A 97 -5.81 9.46 17.06
CA PHE A 97 -4.41 9.13 17.32
C PHE A 97 -3.48 10.18 16.71
N ILE A 98 -3.68 10.51 15.42
CA ILE A 98 -2.84 11.46 14.69
C ILE A 98 -2.91 12.84 15.35
N ASP A 99 -4.08 13.30 15.80
CA ASP A 99 -4.25 14.58 16.46
C ASP A 99 -3.47 14.68 17.77
N GLN A 100 -3.40 13.59 18.54
CA GLN A 100 -2.81 13.58 19.89
C GLN A 100 -1.35 13.16 19.93
N HIS A 101 -0.89 12.40 18.93
CA HIS A 101 0.49 11.93 18.88
C HIS A 101 1.43 13.02 18.38
N ASP A 102 2.59 13.16 19.02
CA ASP A 102 3.54 14.25 18.76
C ASP A 102 4.60 13.90 17.70
N PHE A 103 4.73 12.63 17.30
CA PHE A 103 5.69 12.15 16.29
C PHE A 103 7.15 12.63 16.52
N THR A 104 7.56 12.71 17.79
CA THR A 104 8.89 13.22 18.17
C THR A 104 10.05 12.30 17.79
N LYS A 105 9.76 11.03 17.52
CA LYS A 105 10.71 10.02 17.06
C LYS A 105 10.43 9.70 15.60
N LYS A 106 11.50 9.51 14.82
CA LYS A 106 11.40 9.05 13.42
C LYS A 106 10.49 7.85 13.33
N SER A 107 9.54 7.91 12.41
CA SER A 107 8.37 7.07 12.37
C SER A 107 8.12 6.51 10.98
N ILE A 108 7.61 5.28 10.96
CA ILE A 108 7.05 4.64 9.77
C ILE A 108 5.57 4.49 10.05
N VAL A 109 4.74 5.30 9.40
CA VAL A 109 3.30 5.33 9.66
C VAL A 109 2.57 4.70 8.48
N TRP A 110 1.90 3.56 8.71
CA TRP A 110 1.10 2.88 7.70
C TRP A 110 -0.40 2.98 8.00
N LEU A 111 -1.08 3.87 7.27
CA LEU A 111 -2.53 4.03 7.25
C LEU A 111 -3.16 3.07 6.22
N ASP A 112 -3.42 1.82 6.63
CA ASP A 112 -4.01 0.75 5.79
C ASP A 112 -5.55 0.83 5.73
N PHE A 113 -6.08 1.86 5.06
CA PHE A 113 -7.53 2.07 4.98
C PHE A 113 -8.23 1.15 3.97
N VAL A 114 -9.44 0.70 4.34
CA VAL A 114 -10.24 -0.23 3.53
C VAL A 114 -11.65 0.27 3.21
N ARG A 115 -12.14 1.30 3.91
CA ARG A 115 -13.53 1.78 3.77
C ARG A 115 -13.62 2.84 2.68
N PHE A 116 -14.37 2.55 1.63
CA PHE A 116 -14.51 3.44 0.48
C PHE A 116 -15.26 4.75 0.79
N ASN A 117 -16.28 4.69 1.64
CA ASN A 117 -17.10 5.86 1.95
C ASN A 117 -16.40 6.89 2.86
N ASP A 118 -15.23 6.54 3.40
CA ASP A 118 -14.46 7.38 4.31
C ASP A 118 -13.25 8.01 3.59
N ILE A 119 -13.22 8.01 2.25
CA ILE A 119 -12.07 8.51 1.48
C ILE A 119 -11.71 9.95 1.86
N GLU A 120 -12.68 10.83 2.09
CA GLU A 120 -12.44 12.22 2.52
C GLU A 120 -11.67 12.25 3.85
N SER A 121 -12.20 11.60 4.89
CA SER A 121 -11.58 11.62 6.22
C SER A 121 -10.23 10.91 6.24
N GLN A 122 -10.04 9.88 5.41
CA GLN A 122 -8.75 9.22 5.22
C GLN A 122 -7.70 10.13 4.57
N LEU A 123 -8.11 10.96 3.61
CA LEU A 123 -7.24 11.97 2.99
C LEU A 123 -6.94 13.11 3.97
N HIS A 124 -7.92 13.49 4.80
CA HIS A 124 -7.71 14.44 5.89
C HIS A 124 -6.72 13.90 6.94
N ASP A 125 -6.86 12.65 7.37
CA ASP A 125 -5.91 11.99 8.27
C ASP A 125 -4.48 12.00 7.69
N LEU A 126 -4.32 11.72 6.39
CA LEU A 126 -3.03 11.80 5.74
C LEU A 126 -2.47 13.23 5.72
N HIS A 127 -3.32 14.23 5.41
CA HIS A 127 -2.94 15.63 5.45
C HIS A 127 -2.42 16.00 6.85
N THR A 128 -3.20 15.74 7.90
CA THR A 128 -2.84 16.05 9.29
C THR A 128 -1.62 15.27 9.76
N LEU A 129 -1.44 14.02 9.31
CA LEU A 129 -0.23 13.27 9.57
C LEU A 129 0.99 13.97 8.97
N VAL A 130 0.95 14.29 7.67
CA VAL A 130 2.10 14.86 6.95
C VAL A 130 2.50 16.24 7.51
N SER A 131 1.57 17.02 8.06
CA SER A 131 1.90 18.30 8.70
C SER A 131 2.68 18.16 10.02
N LYS A 132 2.72 16.95 10.60
CA LYS A 132 3.46 16.64 11.83
C LYS A 132 4.78 15.89 11.57
N LEU A 133 5.02 15.43 10.35
CA LEU A 133 6.22 14.65 10.02
C LEU A 133 7.44 15.54 9.80
N ALA A 134 8.61 15.02 10.16
CA ALA A 134 9.93 15.64 10.05
C ALA A 134 10.84 14.89 9.07
N ASP A 135 12.08 15.37 8.90
CA ASP A 135 13.06 14.71 8.04
C ASP A 135 13.29 13.23 8.42
N GLY A 136 13.24 12.37 7.41
CA GLY A 136 13.43 10.94 7.52
C GLY A 136 12.18 10.16 7.90
N ASP A 137 11.06 10.81 8.25
CA ASP A 137 9.79 10.13 8.49
C ASP A 137 9.21 9.54 7.21
N ILE A 138 8.55 8.39 7.34
CA ILE A 138 8.00 7.64 6.22
C ILE A 138 6.52 7.45 6.47
N PHE A 139 5.70 7.75 5.47
CA PHE A 139 4.30 7.36 5.49
C PHE A 139 3.99 6.40 4.35
N LYS A 140 3.04 5.52 4.63
CA LYS A 140 2.38 4.68 3.65
C LYS A 140 0.89 4.78 3.87
N VAL A 141 0.15 4.99 2.79
CA VAL A 141 -1.31 4.95 2.81
C VAL A 141 -1.79 3.85 1.89
N THR A 142 -2.83 3.13 2.28
CA THR A 142 -3.56 2.21 1.43
C THR A 142 -5.02 2.62 1.44
N MET A 143 -5.68 2.62 0.28
CA MET A 143 -7.06 3.05 0.13
C MET A 143 -7.82 2.12 -0.80
N ASN A 144 -9.13 2.06 -0.62
CA ASN A 144 -10.02 1.33 -1.52
C ASN A 144 -10.18 2.07 -2.85
N ALA A 145 -9.73 1.44 -3.94
CA ALA A 145 -9.71 2.00 -5.28
C ALA A 145 -10.69 1.28 -6.23
N ASN A 146 -11.69 0.58 -5.70
CA ASN A 146 -12.68 -0.08 -6.53
C ASN A 146 -13.74 0.92 -7.02
N SER A 147 -13.64 1.32 -8.30
CA SER A 147 -14.57 2.28 -8.91
C SER A 147 -16.04 1.81 -8.93
N SER A 148 -16.30 0.51 -8.75
CA SER A 148 -17.67 0.00 -8.63
C SER A 148 -18.38 0.52 -7.37
N ASN A 149 -17.63 0.92 -6.34
CA ASN A 149 -18.19 1.50 -5.11
C ASN A 149 -18.72 2.92 -5.30
N LEU A 150 -18.40 3.60 -6.41
CA LEU A 150 -19.03 4.87 -6.80
C LEU A 150 -20.50 4.69 -7.19
N GLY A 151 -20.96 3.44 -7.34
CA GLY A 151 -22.34 3.10 -7.66
C GLY A 151 -22.63 3.07 -9.15
N ASN A 152 -23.92 2.95 -9.44
CA ASN A 152 -24.48 2.93 -10.78
C ASN A 152 -25.69 3.90 -10.81
N PRO A 153 -25.96 4.55 -11.95
CA PRO A 153 -27.13 5.41 -12.09
C PRO A 153 -28.44 4.59 -12.04
N ASP A 154 -29.52 5.21 -11.58
CA ASP A 154 -30.86 4.59 -11.53
C ASP A 154 -31.45 4.36 -12.93
N SER A 155 -31.10 5.21 -13.90
CA SER A 155 -31.49 5.08 -15.31
C SER A 155 -30.32 4.64 -16.16
N LYS A 156 -30.59 3.75 -17.12
CA LYS A 156 -29.61 3.28 -18.11
C LYS A 156 -29.25 4.34 -19.16
N ASP A 157 -30.03 5.42 -19.26
CA ASP A 157 -29.77 6.52 -20.20
C ASP A 157 -28.66 7.47 -19.72
N ILE A 158 -28.26 7.37 -18.45
CA ILE A 158 -27.18 8.16 -17.87
C ILE A 158 -25.86 7.42 -18.11
N ASP A 159 -24.88 8.13 -18.67
CA ASP A 159 -23.53 7.58 -18.82
C ASP A 159 -22.93 7.21 -17.45
N LEU A 160 -22.50 5.95 -17.32
CA LEU A 160 -22.03 5.38 -16.07
C LEU A 160 -20.83 6.15 -15.51
N ASN A 161 -19.88 6.49 -16.37
CA ASN A 161 -18.64 7.13 -15.94
C ASN A 161 -18.88 8.60 -15.55
N SER A 162 -19.83 9.28 -16.22
CA SER A 162 -20.25 10.63 -15.88
C SER A 162 -20.91 10.67 -14.50
N PHE A 163 -21.83 9.74 -14.24
CA PHE A 163 -22.41 9.57 -12.89
C PHE A 163 -21.33 9.31 -11.83
N ARG A 164 -20.38 8.42 -12.13
CA ARG A 164 -19.29 8.08 -11.22
C ARG A 164 -18.34 9.26 -10.97
N LEU A 165 -18.13 10.14 -11.96
CA LEU A 165 -17.32 11.34 -11.81
C LEU A 165 -17.94 12.30 -10.79
N ASP A 166 -19.24 12.52 -10.88
CA ASP A 166 -19.96 13.37 -9.92
C ASP A 166 -19.92 12.76 -8.51
N LYS A 167 -20.09 11.44 -8.39
CA LYS A 167 -19.93 10.73 -7.11
C LYS A 167 -18.51 10.80 -6.56
N ALA A 168 -17.49 10.74 -7.42
CA ALA A 168 -16.10 10.86 -6.99
C ALA A 168 -15.81 12.28 -6.46
N LYS A 169 -16.35 13.33 -7.09
CA LYS A 169 -16.25 14.71 -6.61
C LYS A 169 -16.95 14.90 -5.26
N GLU A 170 -18.12 14.29 -5.08
CA GLU A 170 -18.86 14.31 -3.81
C GLU A 170 -18.06 13.65 -2.67
N ILE A 171 -17.47 12.48 -2.93
CA ILE A 171 -16.77 11.68 -1.91
C ILE A 171 -15.36 12.20 -1.60
N ILE A 172 -14.60 12.64 -2.61
CA ILE A 172 -13.22 13.13 -2.40
C ILE A 172 -13.21 14.59 -1.95
N THR A 173 -14.27 15.34 -2.29
CA THR A 173 -14.43 16.79 -2.09
C THR A 173 -13.42 17.64 -2.83
N GLU A 174 -13.75 18.93 -3.03
CA GLU A 174 -12.89 19.88 -3.76
C GLU A 174 -11.49 20.04 -3.14
N ASP A 175 -11.36 19.78 -1.84
CA ASP A 175 -10.09 19.91 -1.15
C ASP A 175 -9.03 18.95 -1.67
N TYR A 176 -9.41 17.72 -2.00
CA TYR A 176 -8.47 16.67 -2.43
C TYR A 176 -8.74 16.16 -3.85
N PHE A 177 -9.80 16.63 -4.52
CA PHE A 177 -10.08 16.24 -5.89
C PHE A 177 -9.04 16.84 -6.85
N PRO A 178 -8.44 16.06 -7.77
CA PRO A 178 -7.47 16.59 -8.72
C PRO A 178 -8.15 17.36 -9.86
N GLU A 179 -7.48 18.38 -10.39
CA GLU A 179 -8.07 19.29 -11.41
C GLU A 179 -8.13 18.66 -12.82
N ASP A 180 -7.26 17.72 -13.12
CA ASP A 180 -7.06 17.13 -14.46
C ASP A 180 -7.74 15.76 -14.62
N ILE A 181 -8.97 15.62 -14.09
CA ILE A 181 -9.74 14.37 -14.11
C ILE A 181 -10.95 14.49 -15.03
N SER A 182 -11.13 13.46 -15.86
CA SER A 182 -12.21 13.34 -16.84
C SER A 182 -13.11 12.13 -16.57
N VAL A 183 -14.18 12.03 -17.34
CA VAL A 183 -15.09 10.88 -17.34
C VAL A 183 -14.34 9.56 -17.62
N ASP A 184 -13.34 9.59 -18.51
CA ASP A 184 -12.57 8.40 -18.88
C ASP A 184 -11.73 7.83 -17.73
N ASP A 185 -11.51 8.61 -16.68
CA ASP A 185 -10.73 8.21 -15.51
C ASP A 185 -11.55 7.42 -14.48
N MET A 186 -12.87 7.36 -14.63
CA MET A 186 -13.78 6.64 -13.71
C MET A 186 -13.90 5.13 -14.02
N THR A 187 -13.00 4.60 -14.84
CA THR A 187 -12.93 3.17 -15.17
C THR A 187 -12.23 2.38 -14.07
N HIS A 188 -12.47 1.06 -14.02
CA HIS A 188 -11.79 0.15 -13.09
C HIS A 188 -10.26 0.20 -13.22
N ARG A 189 -9.75 0.54 -14.41
CA ARG A 189 -8.31 0.64 -14.69
C ARG A 189 -7.72 1.98 -14.25
N ARG A 190 -8.43 3.10 -14.45
CA ARG A 190 -7.89 4.45 -14.27
C ARG A 190 -8.22 5.09 -12.93
N PHE A 191 -9.33 4.73 -12.29
CA PHE A 191 -9.74 5.32 -11.02
C PHE A 191 -8.66 5.27 -9.91
N PRO A 192 -7.84 4.20 -9.77
CA PRO A 192 -6.70 4.23 -8.85
C PRO A 192 -5.75 5.42 -9.05
N SER A 193 -5.52 5.85 -10.30
CA SER A 193 -4.66 7.01 -10.57
C SER A 193 -5.28 8.33 -10.08
N VAL A 194 -6.61 8.43 -10.05
CA VAL A 194 -7.33 9.58 -9.46
C VAL A 194 -7.04 9.63 -7.97
N LEU A 195 -7.17 8.50 -7.27
CA LEU A 195 -6.83 8.43 -5.84
C LEU A 195 -5.35 8.70 -5.58
N LEU A 196 -4.43 8.26 -6.43
CA LEU A 196 -3.01 8.59 -6.29
C LEU A 196 -2.76 10.10 -6.34
N LYS A 197 -3.43 10.80 -7.27
CA LYS A 197 -3.38 12.26 -7.36
C LYS A 197 -4.04 12.93 -6.15
N SER A 198 -5.10 12.36 -5.59
CA SER A 198 -5.70 12.86 -4.34
C SER A 198 -4.78 12.68 -3.13
N ILE A 199 -4.12 11.51 -3.01
CA ILE A 199 -3.10 11.25 -1.99
C ILE A 199 -1.95 12.26 -2.10
N LYS A 200 -1.46 12.51 -3.34
CA LYS A 200 -0.48 13.56 -3.61
C LYS A 200 -0.99 14.91 -3.08
N ARG A 201 -2.20 15.32 -3.47
CA ARG A 201 -2.76 16.62 -3.05
C ARG A 201 -2.86 16.74 -1.52
N ALA A 202 -3.30 15.70 -0.83
CA ALA A 202 -3.35 15.65 0.64
C ALA A 202 -1.95 15.78 1.27
N ALA A 203 -0.96 15.02 0.79
CA ALA A 203 0.41 15.07 1.30
C ALA A 203 1.07 16.45 1.08
N TYR A 204 0.91 17.04 -0.11
CA TYR A 204 1.44 18.37 -0.39
C TYR A 204 0.74 19.47 0.40
N LYS A 205 -0.58 19.35 0.64
CA LYS A 205 -1.30 20.26 1.54
C LYS A 205 -0.75 20.20 2.96
N GLY A 206 -0.51 19.00 3.49
CA GLY A 206 0.06 18.83 4.83
C GLY A 206 1.43 19.46 5.01
N LEU A 207 2.25 19.45 3.95
CA LEU A 207 3.59 20.05 4.00
C LEU A 207 3.63 21.52 3.57
N SER A 208 2.51 22.13 3.20
CA SER A 208 2.46 23.49 2.61
C SER A 208 3.00 24.60 3.52
N ALA A 209 3.03 24.39 4.84
CA ALA A 209 3.60 25.34 5.80
C ALA A 209 5.14 25.26 5.89
N SER A 210 5.76 24.19 5.41
CA SER A 210 7.21 23.96 5.47
C SER A 210 7.87 24.22 4.12
N HIS A 211 8.91 25.05 4.12
CA HIS A 211 9.73 25.33 2.93
C HIS A 211 11.03 24.51 2.90
N GLU A 212 11.39 23.89 4.04
CA GLU A 212 12.62 23.12 4.19
C GLU A 212 12.41 21.64 3.96
N LEU A 213 11.16 21.17 4.01
CA LEU A 213 10.80 19.77 3.82
C LEU A 213 10.13 19.58 2.46
N ARG A 214 10.31 18.38 1.89
CA ARG A 214 9.60 17.93 0.70
C ARG A 214 9.10 16.50 0.87
N VAL A 215 7.93 16.23 0.29
CA VAL A 215 7.42 14.86 0.13
C VAL A 215 8.12 14.22 -1.07
N VAL A 216 8.81 13.11 -0.87
CA VAL A 216 9.44 12.33 -1.93
C VAL A 216 8.69 11.00 -2.08
N PRO A 217 7.97 10.77 -3.20
CA PRO A 217 7.34 9.48 -3.45
C PRO A 217 8.42 8.40 -3.56
N LEU A 218 8.14 7.21 -3.01
CA LEU A 218 9.02 6.06 -3.07
C LEU A 218 8.44 4.95 -3.96
N SER A 219 7.15 4.66 -3.80
CA SER A 219 6.46 3.64 -4.59
C SER A 219 4.95 3.83 -4.56
N ALA A 220 4.28 3.45 -5.64
CA ALA A 220 2.82 3.36 -5.69
C ALA A 220 2.40 2.05 -6.38
N PHE A 221 1.49 1.30 -5.75
CA PHE A 221 1.01 0.02 -6.23
C PHE A 221 -0.51 -0.03 -6.30
N VAL A 222 -1.04 -0.69 -7.32
CA VAL A 222 -2.43 -1.15 -7.38
C VAL A 222 -2.44 -2.66 -7.32
N TYR A 223 -3.34 -3.23 -6.54
CA TYR A 223 -3.49 -4.68 -6.40
C TYR A 223 -4.93 -5.06 -6.08
N GLU A 224 -5.27 -6.32 -6.30
CA GLU A 224 -6.64 -6.80 -6.11
C GLU A 224 -6.67 -8.20 -5.51
N ASP A 225 -6.94 -8.28 -4.20
CA ASP A 225 -7.25 -9.52 -3.48
C ASP A 225 -8.75 -9.51 -3.12
N GLY A 226 -9.61 -9.39 -4.14
CA GLY A 226 -11.07 -9.31 -4.04
C GLY A 226 -11.67 -7.90 -4.10
N GLN A 227 -10.95 -6.88 -3.63
CA GLN A 227 -11.26 -5.48 -3.93
C GLN A 227 -9.98 -4.80 -4.43
N LYS A 228 -10.13 -3.95 -5.44
CA LYS A 228 -9.03 -3.14 -5.95
C LYS A 228 -8.60 -2.12 -4.90
N MET A 229 -7.33 -2.18 -4.54
CA MET A 229 -6.68 -1.31 -3.56
C MET A 229 -5.57 -0.53 -4.25
N ILE A 230 -5.30 0.68 -3.75
CA ILE A 230 -4.08 1.43 -4.07
C ILE A 230 -3.26 1.61 -2.81
N SER A 231 -1.94 1.49 -2.90
CA SER A 231 -1.02 1.92 -1.86
C SER A 231 0.00 2.92 -2.42
N ALA A 232 0.39 3.88 -1.60
CA ALA A 232 1.43 4.84 -1.90
C ALA A 232 2.34 5.02 -0.68
N THR A 233 3.65 4.99 -0.89
CA THR A 233 4.68 5.17 0.14
C THR A 233 5.53 6.37 -0.24
N ALA A 234 5.82 7.23 0.74
CA ALA A 234 6.68 8.39 0.57
C ALA A 234 7.51 8.65 1.83
N ILE A 235 8.63 9.35 1.65
CA ILE A 235 9.50 9.82 2.72
C ILE A 235 9.48 11.34 2.75
N ILE A 236 9.51 11.91 3.95
CA ILE A 236 9.71 13.34 4.16
C ILE A 236 11.21 13.57 4.25
N LEU A 237 11.74 14.47 3.41
CA LEU A 237 13.16 14.80 3.41
C LEU A 237 13.34 16.30 3.50
N ASN A 238 14.37 16.73 4.22
CA ASN A 238 14.89 18.07 4.07
C ASN A 238 15.34 18.26 2.62
N VAL A 239 15.01 19.40 2.02
CA VAL A 239 15.35 19.73 0.63
C VAL A 239 16.86 19.60 0.39
N ASN A 240 17.68 19.91 1.39
CA ASN A 240 19.15 19.83 1.31
C ASN A 240 19.70 18.40 1.46
N GLU A 241 18.95 17.49 2.11
CA GLU A 241 19.36 16.09 2.32
C GLU A 241 18.84 15.14 1.23
N ALA A 242 17.96 15.62 0.35
CA ALA A 242 17.32 14.78 -0.66
C ALA A 242 18.33 14.06 -1.58
N GLU A 243 19.41 14.71 -2.00
CA GLU A 243 20.40 14.07 -2.86
C GLU A 243 21.28 13.08 -2.08
N ASN A 244 21.67 13.44 -0.84
CA ASN A 244 22.38 12.53 0.06
C ASN A 244 21.59 11.23 0.31
N PHE A 245 20.27 11.34 0.48
CA PHE A 245 19.37 10.18 0.55
C PHE A 245 19.49 9.29 -0.70
N PHE A 246 19.38 9.84 -1.90
CA PHE A 246 19.46 9.04 -3.14
C PHE A 246 20.85 8.43 -3.36
N GLU A 247 21.91 9.16 -3.01
CA GLU A 247 23.29 8.70 -3.16
C GLU A 247 23.64 7.56 -2.19
N SER A 248 23.24 7.67 -0.92
CA SER A 248 23.52 6.67 0.12
C SER A 248 22.71 5.39 -0.05
N THR A 249 21.42 5.52 -0.35
CA THR A 249 20.50 4.37 -0.46
C THR A 249 20.51 3.71 -1.84
N LYS A 250 21.03 4.41 -2.86
CA LYS A 250 20.87 4.05 -4.28
C LYS A 250 19.40 3.78 -4.64
N PHE A 251 18.45 4.52 -4.03
CA PHE A 251 17.03 4.27 -4.20
C PHE A 251 16.56 4.36 -5.65
N ARG A 252 17.18 5.24 -6.45
CA ARG A 252 16.89 5.39 -7.89
C ARG A 252 17.13 4.10 -8.69
N ASN A 253 17.99 3.20 -8.21
CA ASN A 253 18.27 1.91 -8.83
C ASN A 253 17.27 0.82 -8.41
N TRP A 254 16.37 1.13 -7.48
CA TRP A 254 15.34 0.19 -7.08
C TRP A 254 14.28 0.08 -8.18
N GLN A 255 14.09 -1.13 -8.70
CA GLN A 255 13.23 -1.39 -9.86
C GLN A 255 11.77 -0.96 -9.67
N TYR A 256 11.32 -0.78 -8.43
CA TYR A 256 9.95 -0.38 -8.09
C TYR A 256 9.83 1.09 -7.65
N TYR A 257 10.93 1.86 -7.71
CA TYR A 257 10.92 3.28 -7.40
C TYR A 257 9.92 4.02 -8.29
N ALA A 258 9.07 4.84 -7.66
CA ALA A 258 8.17 5.77 -8.33
C ALA A 258 8.80 7.17 -8.27
N GLU A 259 9.43 7.60 -9.36
CA GLU A 259 10.09 8.91 -9.45
C GLU A 259 9.11 10.08 -9.26
N ASP A 260 7.85 9.86 -9.62
CA ASP A 260 6.77 10.80 -9.43
C ASP A 260 5.48 10.10 -8.93
N TRP A 261 4.46 10.91 -8.68
CA TRP A 261 3.12 10.46 -8.29
C TRP A 261 2.27 9.98 -9.49
N ASN A 262 2.88 9.67 -10.64
CA ASN A 262 2.21 9.12 -11.81
C ASN A 262 2.61 7.65 -12.08
N ALA A 263 3.74 7.20 -11.52
CA ALA A 263 4.25 5.84 -11.68
C ALA A 263 3.50 4.82 -10.80
N LEU A 264 2.26 4.47 -11.21
CA LEU A 264 1.46 3.43 -10.57
C LEU A 264 1.76 2.05 -11.16
N ARG A 265 2.24 1.11 -10.34
CA ARG A 265 2.57 -0.27 -10.75
C ARG A 265 1.48 -1.25 -10.34
N ASN A 266 1.21 -2.25 -11.18
CA ASN A 266 0.18 -3.26 -10.90
C ASN A 266 0.81 -4.54 -10.32
N ILE A 267 0.35 -4.95 -9.14
CA ILE A 267 0.63 -6.26 -8.56
C ILE A 267 -0.59 -7.13 -8.82
N SER A 268 -0.55 -7.87 -9.93
CA SER A 268 -1.57 -8.85 -10.29
C SER A 268 -0.90 -10.18 -10.60
N LEU A 269 -0.96 -11.10 -9.64
CA LEU A 269 -0.28 -12.38 -9.68
C LEU A 269 -1.24 -13.50 -10.13
N PRO A 270 -0.76 -14.51 -10.88
CA PRO A 270 -1.58 -15.64 -11.25
C PRO A 270 -1.87 -16.50 -10.02
N SER A 271 -3.02 -17.17 -10.01
CA SER A 271 -3.32 -18.20 -9.01
C SER A 271 -2.55 -19.46 -9.36
N LEU A 272 -1.44 -19.71 -8.65
CA LEU A 272 -0.56 -20.86 -8.86
C LEU A 272 -0.85 -21.96 -7.85
N SER A 273 -0.91 -23.21 -8.31
CA SER A 273 -0.71 -24.35 -7.42
C SER A 273 0.75 -24.39 -6.92
N VAL A 274 0.98 -25.10 -5.81
CA VAL A 274 2.33 -25.29 -5.26
C VAL A 274 3.27 -25.93 -6.30
N ARG A 275 2.77 -26.88 -7.10
CA ARG A 275 3.58 -27.56 -8.13
C ARG A 275 3.95 -26.64 -9.28
N GLU A 276 2.98 -25.87 -9.79
CA GLU A 276 3.24 -24.90 -10.86
C GLU A 276 4.25 -23.86 -10.42
N ARG A 277 4.09 -23.31 -9.20
CA ARG A 277 5.03 -22.35 -8.65
C ARG A 277 6.46 -22.92 -8.58
N LEU A 278 6.64 -24.13 -8.02
CA LEU A 278 7.96 -24.74 -7.90
C LEU A 278 8.61 -24.97 -9.26
N GLU A 279 7.84 -25.38 -10.27
CA GLU A 279 8.35 -25.58 -11.62
C GLU A 279 8.77 -24.25 -12.26
N ILE A 280 7.93 -23.21 -12.14
CA ILE A 280 8.23 -21.87 -12.66
C ILE A 280 9.46 -21.28 -11.96
N GLU A 281 9.54 -21.35 -10.62
CA GLU A 281 10.66 -20.82 -9.86
C GLU A 281 11.98 -21.51 -10.20
N ARG A 282 11.97 -22.81 -10.56
CA ARG A 282 13.16 -23.52 -11.03
C ARG A 282 13.71 -22.93 -12.35
N MET A 283 12.85 -22.33 -13.16
CA MET A 283 13.22 -21.73 -14.44
C MET A 283 13.69 -20.27 -14.30
N LEU A 284 13.37 -19.62 -13.18
CA LEU A 284 13.76 -18.23 -12.91
C LEU A 284 15.16 -18.13 -12.30
N PRO A 285 15.90 -17.03 -12.54
CA PRO A 285 15.51 -15.83 -13.29
C PRO A 285 15.68 -15.93 -14.82
N GLY A 286 16.08 -17.10 -15.35
CA GLY A 286 16.51 -17.21 -16.74
C GLY A 286 15.39 -17.31 -17.78
N ALA A 287 14.19 -17.73 -17.36
CA ALA A 287 13.08 -17.96 -18.28
C ALA A 287 12.12 -16.78 -18.42
N ASP A 288 11.63 -16.58 -19.64
CA ASP A 288 10.53 -15.67 -19.95
C ASP A 288 9.15 -16.35 -19.92
N CYS A 289 8.09 -15.54 -20.05
CA CYS A 289 6.70 -16.00 -20.05
C CYS A 289 6.42 -17.08 -21.11
N GLN A 290 7.02 -16.98 -22.30
CA GLN A 290 6.79 -17.92 -23.38
C GLN A 290 7.47 -19.26 -23.11
N GLN A 291 8.69 -19.25 -22.59
CA GLN A 291 9.43 -20.45 -22.18
C GLN A 291 8.71 -21.18 -21.05
N ILE A 292 8.20 -20.44 -20.06
CA ILE A 292 7.38 -20.99 -18.97
C ILE A 292 6.13 -21.65 -19.53
N THR A 293 5.37 -20.94 -20.36
CA THR A 293 4.13 -21.47 -20.99
C THR A 293 4.42 -22.73 -21.82
N ASN A 294 5.51 -22.73 -22.58
CA ASN A 294 5.92 -23.90 -23.36
C ASN A 294 6.30 -25.09 -22.49
N THR A 295 6.95 -24.85 -21.34
CA THR A 295 7.38 -25.90 -20.41
C THR A 295 6.20 -26.51 -19.66
N LEU A 296 5.24 -25.68 -19.24
CA LEU A 296 4.00 -26.14 -18.61
C LEU A 296 3.07 -26.85 -19.62
N GLY A 297 3.12 -26.45 -20.89
CA GLY A 297 2.22 -26.94 -21.95
C GLY A 297 0.84 -26.27 -21.94
N TYR A 298 0.62 -25.29 -21.06
CA TYR A 298 -0.59 -24.48 -20.94
C TYR A 298 -0.26 -23.12 -20.32
N TYR A 299 -1.14 -22.14 -20.49
CA TYR A 299 -1.07 -20.86 -19.77
C TYR A 299 -1.94 -20.90 -18.52
N ILE A 300 -1.59 -20.13 -17.49
CA ILE A 300 -2.31 -20.10 -16.22
C ILE A 300 -3.27 -18.92 -16.19
N GLY A 301 -4.55 -19.19 -16.44
CA GLY A 301 -5.61 -18.18 -16.46
C GLY A 301 -6.77 -18.58 -17.37
N GLY A 302 -7.79 -17.71 -17.47
CA GLY A 302 -8.94 -17.93 -18.35
C GLY A 302 -8.70 -17.47 -19.79
N GLU A 303 -8.00 -16.35 -19.97
CA GLU A 303 -7.68 -15.78 -21.28
C GLU A 303 -6.18 -15.56 -21.43
N LYS A 304 -5.65 -15.85 -22.63
CA LYS A 304 -4.20 -15.83 -22.87
C LYS A 304 -3.54 -14.48 -22.59
N VAL A 305 -4.14 -13.37 -23.03
CA VAL A 305 -3.55 -12.03 -22.86
C VAL A 305 -3.43 -11.65 -21.38
N GLU A 306 -4.45 -11.96 -20.58
CA GLU A 306 -4.44 -11.72 -19.15
C GLU A 306 -3.49 -12.66 -18.42
N ALA A 307 -3.45 -13.94 -18.82
CA ALA A 307 -2.53 -14.93 -18.28
C ALA A 307 -1.06 -14.53 -18.51
N ASP A 308 -0.72 -14.07 -19.72
CA ASP A 308 0.62 -13.60 -20.05
C ASP A 308 1.00 -12.36 -19.23
N LEU A 309 0.05 -11.42 -19.03
CA LEU A 309 0.27 -10.26 -18.16
C LEU A 309 0.55 -10.67 -16.72
N HIS A 310 -0.26 -11.57 -16.16
CA HIS A 310 -0.08 -12.08 -14.81
C HIS A 310 1.23 -12.85 -14.66
N MET A 311 1.60 -13.66 -15.64
CA MET A 311 2.86 -14.38 -15.63
C MET A 311 4.06 -13.42 -15.66
N ASN A 312 4.04 -12.38 -16.50
CA ASN A 312 5.09 -11.37 -16.49
C ASN A 312 5.18 -10.65 -15.13
N ASN A 313 4.04 -10.29 -14.52
CA ASN A 313 4.05 -9.75 -13.16
C ASN A 313 4.65 -10.74 -12.15
N PHE A 314 4.33 -12.04 -12.25
CA PHE A 314 4.94 -13.05 -11.39
C PHE A 314 6.47 -13.09 -11.55
N ILE A 315 6.97 -13.02 -12.79
CA ILE A 315 8.40 -12.95 -13.08
C ILE A 315 9.03 -11.68 -12.50
N ASP A 316 8.33 -10.56 -12.51
CA ASP A 316 8.82 -9.29 -11.93
C ASP A 316 8.85 -9.32 -10.39
N TYR A 317 7.94 -10.09 -9.76
CA TYR A 317 7.73 -10.11 -8.32
C TYR A 317 8.13 -11.42 -7.61
N TYR A 318 8.66 -12.44 -8.30
CA TYR A 318 8.88 -13.78 -7.73
C TYR A 318 9.73 -13.79 -6.46
N ARG A 319 10.72 -12.88 -6.35
CA ARG A 319 11.58 -12.74 -5.16
C ARG A 319 10.83 -12.21 -3.94
N SER A 320 9.78 -11.44 -4.18
CA SER A 320 8.91 -10.85 -3.18
C SER A 320 7.71 -11.74 -2.86
N PHE A 321 7.53 -12.85 -3.59
CA PHE A 321 6.41 -13.75 -3.43
C PHE A 321 6.58 -14.63 -2.18
N PRO A 322 5.67 -14.56 -1.20
CA PRO A 322 5.84 -15.24 0.09
C PRO A 322 5.83 -16.77 -0.07
N TRP A 323 6.72 -17.48 0.63
CA TRP A 323 6.64 -18.93 0.77
C TRP A 323 5.67 -19.28 1.91
N PHE A 324 4.52 -19.86 1.59
CA PHE A 324 3.54 -20.30 2.61
C PHE A 324 4.05 -21.42 3.52
N GLY A 325 5.20 -22.02 3.20
CA GLY A 325 5.85 -23.08 4.00
C GLY A 325 6.43 -22.62 5.34
N LYS A 326 6.45 -21.32 5.67
CA LYS A 326 6.90 -20.83 7.00
C LYS A 326 5.81 -20.85 8.09
N MET A 327 4.60 -21.32 7.77
CA MET A 327 3.43 -21.32 8.68
C MET A 327 3.00 -22.74 9.08
N VAL A 328 3.93 -23.56 9.56
CA VAL A 328 3.61 -24.72 10.40
C VAL A 328 4.73 -24.85 11.43
N ILE A 329 4.52 -24.23 12.60
CA ILE A 329 4.82 -24.69 13.97
C ILE A 329 4.42 -23.57 14.92
#